data_AF-A0A938VUJ7-F1
#
_entry.id   AF-A0A938VUJ7-F1
#
_cell.length_a   1.000
_cell.length_b   1.000
_cell.length_c   1.000
_cell.angle_alpha   90.00
_cell.angle_beta   90.00
_cell.angle_gamma   90.00
#
_symmetry.space_group_name_H-M   'P 1'
#
loop_
_entity.id
_entity.type
_entity.pdbx_description
1 polymer ?
#
loop_
_entity_poly.entity_id
_entity_poly.type
_entity_poly.pdbx_seq_one_letter_code
_entity_poly.pdbx_strand_id
1 'polypeptide(L)'
;MRRIQAATVIAAPLERVFALLAPAEQAHWYSPGARVEVRDLSSGPVGKGSTWTIVERSRFGSDAMRIEVTAYEPPTRYQSRATASMFT
;
A
#
# COMPACT_ATOMS: atom_id res chain seq x y z
N MET A 1 -8.05 2.66 -18.05
CA MET A 1 -7.76 1.78 -16.89
C MET A 1 -8.30 0.39 -17.17
N ARG A 2 -7.49 -0.65 -16.95
CA ARG A 2 -7.95 -2.04 -17.00
C ARG A 2 -8.42 -2.43 -15.59
N ARG A 3 -9.64 -2.97 -15.47
CA ARG A 3 -10.13 -3.53 -14.20
C ARG A 3 -9.52 -4.91 -14.00
N ILE A 4 -8.91 -5.13 -12.84
CA ILE A 4 -8.41 -6.43 -12.40
C ILE A 4 -9.19 -6.80 -11.12
N GLN A 5 -9.65 -8.03 -11.04
CA GLN A 5 -10.33 -8.57 -9.87
C GLN A 5 -9.70 -9.92 -9.53
N ALA A 6 -9.28 -10.07 -8.28
CA ALA A 6 -8.71 -11.30 -7.75
C ALA A 6 -9.30 -11.57 -6.36
N ALA A 7 -9.42 -12.84 -5.99
CA ALA A 7 -9.89 -13.26 -4.68
C ALA A 7 -9.15 -14.54 -4.28
N THR A 8 -8.93 -14.71 -2.98
CA THR A 8 -8.35 -15.93 -2.41
C THR A 8 -8.92 -16.16 -1.01
N VAL A 9 -8.82 -17.40 -0.52
CA VAL A 9 -9.22 -17.78 0.84
C VAL A 9 -7.97 -17.88 1.69
N ILE A 10 -7.96 -17.18 2.82
CA ILE A 10 -6.85 -17.18 3.79
C ILE A 10 -7.37 -17.83 5.07
N ALA A 11 -6.75 -18.93 5.49
CA ALA A 11 -7.08 -19.62 6.74
C ALA A 11 -6.46 -18.90 7.96
N ALA A 12 -6.90 -17.66 8.21
CA ALA A 12 -6.46 -16.84 9.34
C ALA A 12 -7.60 -15.91 9.81
N PRO A 13 -7.54 -15.40 11.07
CA PRO A 13 -8.50 -14.41 11.55
C PRO A 13 -8.53 -13.15 10.69
N LEU A 14 -9.72 -12.59 10.47
CA LEU A 14 -9.94 -11.44 9.60
C LEU A 14 -9.14 -10.22 10.05
N GLU A 15 -9.08 -9.97 11.36
CA GLU A 15 -8.36 -8.85 11.95
C GLU A 15 -6.87 -8.93 11.64
N ARG A 16 -6.32 -10.16 11.66
CA ARG A 16 -4.91 -10.41 11.33
C ARG A 16 -4.64 -10.14 9.86
N VAL A 17 -5.53 -10.61 8.97
CA VAL A 17 -5.41 -10.34 7.53
C VAL A 17 -5.55 -8.84 7.24
N PHE A 18 -6.48 -8.17 7.92
CA PHE A 18 -6.71 -6.73 7.73
C PHE A 18 -5.54 -5.88 8.21
N ALA A 19 -4.88 -6.26 9.32
CA ALA A 19 -3.66 -5.61 9.77
C ALA A 19 -2.56 -5.61 8.70
N LEU A 20 -2.54 -6.64 7.84
CA LEU A 20 -1.68 -6.72 6.66
C LEU A 20 -2.19 -5.90 5.47
N LEU A 21 -3.04 -4.90 5.65
CA LEU A 21 -3.35 -3.89 4.62
C LEU A 21 -2.67 -2.54 4.94
N ALA A 22 -2.03 -2.42 6.10
CA ALA A 22 -1.20 -1.26 6.48
C ALA A 22 0.10 -1.20 5.63
N PRO A 23 0.34 -0.13 4.86
CA PRO A 23 1.40 -0.08 3.83
C PRO A 23 2.82 -0.04 4.39
N ALA A 24 3.01 0.59 5.54
CA ALA A 24 4.34 0.77 6.13
C ALA A 24 5.01 -0.57 6.48
N GLU A 25 4.22 -1.56 6.90
CA GLU A 25 4.76 -2.89 7.25
C GLU A 25 4.89 -3.82 6.04
N GLN A 26 4.09 -3.63 4.99
CA GLN A 26 4.03 -4.51 3.83
C GLN A 26 4.98 -4.17 2.70
N ALA A 27 5.58 -2.98 2.72
CA ALA A 27 6.30 -2.45 1.57
C ALA A 27 7.33 -3.40 0.98
N HIS A 28 7.99 -4.12 1.89
CA HIS A 28 9.04 -5.08 1.57
C HIS A 28 8.51 -6.42 1.07
N TRP A 29 7.23 -6.75 1.27
CA TRP A 29 6.65 -8.04 0.91
C TRP A 29 6.18 -8.11 -0.54
N TYR A 30 5.67 -7.02 -1.11
CA TYR A 30 5.15 -7.03 -2.48
C TYR A 30 6.21 -6.78 -3.56
N SER A 31 7.40 -6.26 -3.20
CA SER A 31 8.54 -6.08 -4.12
C SER A 31 9.83 -6.76 -3.62
N PRO A 32 9.84 -8.11 -3.55
CA PRO A 32 11.03 -8.85 -3.11
C PRO A 32 12.20 -8.62 -4.08
N GLY A 33 13.27 -8.00 -3.60
CA GLY A 33 14.48 -7.69 -4.38
C GLY A 33 14.65 -6.21 -4.75
N ALA A 34 13.66 -5.36 -4.48
CA ALA A 34 13.78 -3.92 -4.60
C ALA A 34 14.08 -3.27 -3.24
N ARG A 35 14.82 -2.16 -3.26
CA ARG A 35 14.90 -1.28 -2.07
C ARG A 35 13.63 -0.44 -2.06
N VAL A 36 12.73 -0.76 -1.15
CA VAL A 36 11.47 -0.03 -0.96
C VAL A 36 11.63 0.94 0.21
N GLU A 37 11.46 2.24 -0.06
CA GLU A 37 11.33 3.28 0.96
C GLU A 37 9.84 3.67 1.05
N VAL A 38 9.24 3.52 2.23
CA VAL A 38 7.92 4.10 2.51
C VAL A 38 8.11 5.36 3.32
N ARG A 39 7.58 6.46 2.79
CA ARG A 39 7.47 7.72 3.53
C ARG A 39 6.02 7.90 3.87
N ASP A 40 5.69 7.74 5.15
CA ASP A 40 4.40 8.16 5.68
C ASP A 40 4.33 9.69 5.61
N LEU A 41 3.27 10.19 5.00
CA LEU A 41 3.02 11.62 4.85
C LEU A 41 1.81 12.06 5.69
N SER A 42 1.22 11.16 6.46
CA SER A 42 0.14 11.44 7.38
C SER A 42 0.63 11.59 8.82
N SER A 43 0.02 12.52 9.56
CA SER A 43 0.24 12.67 11.00
C SER A 43 -0.85 11.91 11.75
N GLY A 44 -0.54 10.73 12.32
CA GLY A 44 -1.43 9.98 13.22
C GLY A 44 -1.72 8.54 12.77
N PRO A 45 -2.67 7.86 13.45
CA PRO A 45 -3.05 6.50 13.09
C PRO A 45 -3.58 6.39 11.65
N VAL A 46 -3.41 5.21 11.04
CA VAL A 46 -3.92 4.94 9.69
C VAL A 46 -5.45 5.09 9.67
N GLY A 47 -5.95 5.85 8.71
CA GLY A 47 -7.37 6.08 8.49
C GLY A 47 -7.67 6.60 7.10
N LYS A 48 -8.94 6.95 6.84
CA LYS A 48 -9.32 7.63 5.60
C LYS A 48 -8.57 8.96 5.49
N GLY A 49 -7.96 9.22 4.34
CA GLY A 49 -7.12 10.40 4.09
C GLY A 49 -5.65 10.22 4.46
N SER A 50 -5.25 9.11 5.09
CA SER A 50 -3.84 8.78 5.24
C SER A 50 -3.16 8.66 3.88
N THR A 51 -1.94 9.16 3.77
CA THR A 51 -1.19 9.15 2.52
C THR A 51 0.25 8.73 2.74
N TRP A 52 0.80 8.03 1.75
CA TRP A 52 2.20 7.63 1.76
C TRP A 52 2.78 7.68 0.35
N THR A 53 4.09 7.85 0.29
CA THR A 53 4.87 7.66 -0.92
C THR A 53 5.68 6.38 -0.78
N ILE A 54 5.51 5.47 -1.73
CA ILE A 54 6.35 4.29 -1.90
C ILE A 54 7.35 4.64 -2.99
N VAL A 55 8.63 4.63 -2.66
CA VAL A 55 9.71 4.73 -3.65
C VAL A 55 10.33 3.35 -3.77
N GLU A 56 10.27 2.78 -4.97
CA GLU A 56 10.89 1.50 -5.29
C GLU A 56 12.15 1.75 -6.11
N ARG A 57 13.27 1.23 -5.64
CA ARG A 57 14.55 1.27 -6.37
C ARG A 57 14.96 -0.14 -6.75
N SER A 58 15.08 -0.37 -8.06
CA SER A 58 15.57 -1.61 -8.64
C SER A 58 16.82 -1.35 -9.49
N ARG A 59 17.45 -2.42 -9.99
CA ARG A 59 18.55 -2.32 -10.96
C ARG A 59 18.15 -1.68 -12.29
N PHE A 60 16.85 -1.57 -12.58
CA PHE A 60 16.30 -1.06 -13.82
C PHE A 60 15.81 0.39 -13.72
N GLY A 61 15.92 1.01 -12.55
CA GLY A 61 15.47 2.39 -12.30
C GLY A 61 14.76 2.55 -10.96
N SER A 62 14.33 3.78 -10.70
CA SER A 62 13.49 4.13 -9.57
C SER A 62 12.10 4.51 -10.03
N ASP A 63 11.09 3.98 -9.36
CA ASP A 63 9.70 4.41 -9.52
C ASP A 63 9.17 4.92 -8.18
N ALA A 64 8.19 5.82 -8.23
CA ALA A 64 7.50 6.27 -7.05
C ALA A 64 5.99 6.28 -7.26
N MET A 65 5.29 5.89 -6.21
CA MET A 65 3.85 5.84 -6.19
C MET A 65 3.34 6.52 -4.94
N ARG A 66 2.40 7.44 -5.12
CA ARG A 66 1.62 8.01 -4.03
C ARG A 66 0.38 7.17 -3.85
N ILE A 67 0.06 6.84 -2.61
CA ILE A 67 -1.19 6.18 -2.26
C ILE A 67 -1.97 7.05 -1.27
N GLU A 68 -3.28 7.05 -1.42
CA GLU A 68 -4.24 7.69 -0.53
C GLU A 68 -5.30 6.68 -0.09
N VAL A 69 -5.59 6.59 1.21
CA VAL A 69 -6.72 5.80 1.73
C VAL A 69 -8.03 6.55 1.47
N THR A 70 -8.92 5.93 0.73
CA THR A 70 -10.23 6.49 0.38
C THR A 70 -11.38 5.90 1.21
N ALA A 71 -11.19 4.72 1.79
CA ALA A 71 -12.08 4.12 2.79
C ALA A 71 -11.30 3.25 3.77
N TYR A 72 -11.69 3.30 5.05
CA TYR A 72 -11.08 2.53 6.12
C TYR A 72 -12.12 2.21 7.20
N GLU A 73 -12.63 0.97 7.19
CA GLU A 73 -13.61 0.46 8.14
C GLU A 73 -13.09 -0.92 8.64
N PRO A 74 -12.21 -0.94 9.65
CA PRO A 74 -11.63 -2.18 10.13
C PRO A 74 -12.67 -3.10 10.79
N PRO A 75 -12.58 -4.43 10.63
CA PRO A 75 -11.61 -5.16 9.79
C PRO A 75 -12.19 -5.52 8.40
N THR A 76 -13.25 -4.84 7.95
CA THR A 76 -14.08 -5.27 6.81
C THR A 76 -13.79 -4.55 5.50
N ARG A 77 -13.21 -3.35 5.54
CA ARG A 77 -13.03 -2.54 4.34
C ARG A 77 -11.78 -1.68 4.36
N TYR A 78 -10.98 -1.82 3.32
CA TYR A 78 -9.87 -0.96 3.00
C TYR A 78 -9.95 -0.62 1.51
N GLN A 79 -9.82 0.66 1.17
CA GLN A 79 -9.75 1.11 -0.22
C GLN A 79 -8.70 2.19 -0.34
N SER A 80 -7.84 2.07 -1.35
CA SER A 80 -6.83 3.07 -1.65
C SER A 80 -6.84 3.46 -3.12
N ARG A 81 -6.33 4.66 -3.39
CA ARG A 81 -6.06 5.16 -4.73
C ARG A 81 -4.55 5.27 -4.89
N ALA A 82 -4.04 4.65 -5.95
CA ALA A 82 -2.64 4.73 -6.34
C ALA A 82 -2.47 5.70 -7.50
N THR A 83 -1.46 6.56 -7.40
CA THR A 83 -1.06 7.49 -8.47
C THR A 83 0.44 7.39 -8.69
N ALA A 84 0.85 7.04 -9.91
CA ALA A 84 2.26 7.08 -10.29
C ALA A 84 2.77 8.52 -10.13
N SER A 85 3.91 8.67 -9.47
CA SER A 85 4.62 9.93 -9.32
C SER A 85 5.94 9.78 -10.07
N MET A 86 6.03 10.35 -11.27
CA MET A 86 7.33 10.46 -11.94
C MET A 86 8.16 11.48 -11.15
N PHE A 87 9.25 11.06 -10.53
CA PHE A 87 10.30 11.98 -10.14
C PHE A 87 11.25 12.12 -11.34
N THR A 88 11.35 13.35 -11.84
CA THR A 88 12.31 13.78 -12.86
C THR A 88 13.75 13.72 -12.34
#